data_AF-A0A355R517-F1
#
_entry.id   AF-A0A355R517-F1
#
_cell.length_a   1.000
_cell.length_b   1.000
_cell.length_c   1.000
_cell.angle_alpha   90.00
_cell.angle_beta   90.00
_cell.angle_gamma   90.00
#
_symmetry.space_group_name_H-M   'P 1'
#
loop_
_entity.id
_entity.type
_entity.pdbx_description
1 polymer ?
#
loop_
_entity_poly.entity_id
_entity_poly.type
_entity_poly.pdbx_seq_one_letter_code
_entity_poly.pdbx_strand_id
1 'polypeptide(L)'
;MNKTRSLLQAGVLGLSLLATSVMAAVSADEAAKLGSTLTPMGAEKAGNADGSIGPWEPLSKTAGSVDGKGFLSDPYGSEKPLFTITAQNADQYKDKLSPGQLAMFKRYPNTYKIPVFKTHRGATVPADVFAAIKENATKTTLVEGGNGLSNFRTAVPFPIPKSGLEVIWNHITRYRGGSVSRLVTQATPQQNGSFNPVYFSDQFVFRDKMKDYDPNNPGNILFYFKQEVTAPARLAGTVLLV
;
A
#
# COMPACT_ATOMS: atom_id res chain seq x y z
N MET A 1 -59.54 1.12 0.07
CA MET A 1 -58.63 2.13 0.64
C MET A 1 -57.66 1.59 1.71
N ASN A 2 -58.08 0.67 2.60
CA ASN A 2 -57.22 0.20 3.71
C ASN A 2 -56.07 -0.75 3.28
N LYS A 3 -56.26 -1.60 2.26
CA LYS A 3 -55.19 -2.50 1.77
C LYS A 3 -54.04 -1.75 1.09
N THR A 4 -54.33 -0.68 0.34
CA THR A 4 -53.32 0.13 -0.35
C THR A 4 -52.45 0.93 0.63
N ARG A 5 -53.02 1.43 1.74
CA ARG A 5 -52.27 2.09 2.83
C ARG A 5 -51.32 1.11 3.55
N SER A 6 -51.77 -0.12 3.81
CA SER A 6 -50.93 -1.14 4.47
C SER A 6 -49.75 -1.59 3.59
N LEU A 7 -49.97 -1.72 2.28
CA LEU A 7 -48.90 -2.01 1.30
C LEU A 7 -47.86 -0.89 1.18
N LEU A 8 -48.30 0.38 1.19
CA LEU A 8 -47.41 1.54 1.20
C LEU A 8 -46.59 1.64 2.50
N GLN A 9 -47.20 1.35 3.65
CA GLN A 9 -46.50 1.33 4.95
C GLN A 9 -45.47 0.19 5.03
N ALA A 10 -45.80 -1.00 4.54
CA ALA A 10 -44.86 -2.12 4.46
C ALA A 10 -43.71 -1.86 3.47
N GLY A 11 -44.00 -1.23 2.33
CA GLY A 11 -42.99 -0.83 1.34
C GLY A 11 -42.03 0.24 1.87
N VAL A 12 -42.54 1.26 2.57
CA VAL A 12 -41.71 2.27 3.23
C VAL A 12 -40.85 1.65 4.34
N LEU A 13 -41.42 0.76 5.17
CA LEU A 13 -40.66 0.07 6.22
C LEU A 13 -39.54 -0.82 5.65
N GLY A 14 -39.83 -1.56 4.56
CA GLY A 14 -38.85 -2.38 3.84
C GLY A 14 -37.74 -1.57 3.17
N LEU A 15 -38.07 -0.42 2.56
CA LEU A 15 -37.09 0.50 1.98
C LEU A 15 -36.23 1.19 3.05
N SER A 16 -36.79 1.51 4.22
CA SER A 16 -36.01 2.05 5.35
C SER A 16 -35.08 1.01 6.00
N LEU A 17 -35.41 -0.28 5.95
CA LEU A 17 -34.53 -1.37 6.42
C LEU A 17 -33.38 -1.67 5.44
N LEU A 18 -33.53 -1.31 4.16
CA LEU A 18 -32.45 -1.42 3.17
C LEU A 18 -31.50 -0.21 3.23
N ALA A 19 -31.99 0.95 3.66
CA ALA A 19 -31.20 2.18 3.84
C ALA A 19 -30.24 2.15 5.04
N THR A 20 -30.34 1.16 5.95
CA THR A 20 -29.41 0.99 7.08
C THR A 20 -28.16 0.19 6.74
N SER A 21 -27.90 -0.10 5.46
CA SER A 21 -26.58 -0.52 4.99
C SER A 21 -25.61 0.68 4.94
N VAL A 22 -25.46 1.33 6.11
CA VAL A 22 -24.28 2.13 6.45
C VAL A 22 -23.05 1.30 6.10
N MET A 23 -22.06 1.94 5.49
CA MET A 23 -20.74 1.40 5.16
C MET A 23 -19.97 1.01 6.43
N ALA A 24 -20.47 -0.02 7.12
CA ALA A 24 -19.92 -0.54 8.35
C ALA A 24 -18.65 -1.33 8.05
N ALA A 25 -17.75 -1.35 9.03
CA ALA A 25 -16.63 -2.27 9.06
C ALA A 25 -17.09 -3.72 8.81
N VAL A 26 -16.20 -4.58 8.33
CA VAL A 26 -16.59 -5.95 7.95
C VAL A 26 -17.07 -6.75 9.16
N SER A 27 -17.90 -7.76 8.91
CA SER A 27 -18.41 -8.61 9.99
C SER A 27 -17.29 -9.41 10.66
N ALA A 28 -17.52 -9.92 11.87
CA ALA A 28 -16.57 -10.80 12.55
C ALA A 28 -16.23 -12.05 11.71
N ASP A 29 -17.21 -12.60 10.99
CA ASP A 29 -17.04 -13.76 10.10
C ASP A 29 -16.17 -13.42 8.88
N GLU A 30 -16.32 -12.21 8.32
CA GLU A 30 -15.45 -11.74 7.24
C GLU A 30 -14.03 -11.51 7.76
N ALA A 31 -13.88 -10.89 8.93
CA ALA A 31 -12.57 -10.68 9.55
C ALA A 31 -11.87 -12.00 9.93
N ALA A 32 -12.63 -13.07 10.21
CA ALA A 32 -12.07 -14.41 10.47
C ALA A 32 -11.36 -15.03 9.24
N LYS A 33 -11.58 -14.48 8.03
CA LYS A 33 -10.82 -14.85 6.83
C LYS A 33 -9.35 -14.40 6.89
N LEU A 34 -9.04 -13.36 7.67
CA LEU A 34 -7.68 -12.86 7.86
C LEU A 34 -6.83 -13.85 8.65
N GLY A 35 -5.76 -14.34 8.04
CA GLY A 35 -4.88 -15.36 8.59
C GLY A 35 -5.27 -16.79 8.21
N SER A 36 -6.52 -17.02 7.78
CA SER A 36 -6.99 -18.31 7.27
C SER A 36 -6.86 -18.39 5.75
N THR A 37 -7.87 -17.97 5.00
CA THR A 37 -7.88 -17.94 3.52
C THR A 37 -7.17 -16.71 2.96
N LEU A 38 -7.18 -15.61 3.71
CA LEU A 38 -6.44 -14.39 3.40
C LEU A 38 -5.17 -14.32 4.25
N THR A 39 -4.16 -13.59 3.79
CA THR A 39 -3.05 -13.18 4.64
C THR A 39 -3.57 -12.28 5.77
N PRO A 40 -2.81 -12.07 6.85
CA PRO A 40 -3.22 -11.13 7.90
C PRO A 40 -3.43 -9.69 7.40
N MET A 41 -2.95 -9.34 6.20
CA MET A 41 -3.14 -8.05 5.54
C MET A 41 -4.26 -8.04 4.50
N GLY A 42 -4.98 -9.16 4.31
CA GLY A 42 -6.15 -9.24 3.43
C GLY A 42 -5.89 -9.65 1.98
N ALA A 43 -4.65 -10.01 1.62
CA ALA A 43 -4.37 -10.56 0.30
C ALA A 43 -4.72 -12.05 0.22
N GLU A 44 -4.97 -12.57 -0.98
CA GLU A 44 -5.13 -14.03 -1.18
C GLU A 44 -3.93 -14.80 -0.65
N LYS A 45 -4.13 -15.79 0.21
CA LYS A 45 -3.02 -16.56 0.81
C LYS A 45 -2.51 -17.67 -0.12
N ALA A 46 -3.39 -18.26 -0.92
CA ALA A 46 -3.06 -19.33 -1.84
C ALA A 46 -2.17 -18.86 -3.00
N GLY A 47 -1.45 -19.81 -3.60
CA GLY A 47 -0.80 -19.61 -4.89
C GLY A 47 -1.80 -19.57 -6.04
N ASN A 48 -1.34 -19.21 -7.23
CA ASN A 48 -2.18 -19.23 -8.42
C ASN A 48 -2.25 -20.64 -9.04
N ALA A 49 -3.25 -20.87 -9.91
CA ALA A 49 -3.54 -22.19 -10.45
C ALA A 49 -2.42 -22.76 -11.36
N ASP A 50 -1.64 -21.90 -12.02
CA ASP A 50 -0.56 -22.34 -12.94
C ASP A 50 0.79 -22.58 -12.22
N GLY A 51 0.86 -22.32 -10.91
CA GLY A 51 2.04 -22.56 -10.08
C GLY A 51 3.18 -21.54 -10.22
N SER A 52 3.04 -20.51 -11.07
CA SER A 52 4.06 -19.45 -11.22
C SER A 52 4.12 -18.50 -10.01
N ILE A 53 3.08 -18.46 -9.20
CA ILE A 53 2.97 -17.70 -7.96
C ILE A 53 2.66 -18.68 -6.83
N GLY A 54 3.64 -18.90 -5.94
CA GLY A 54 3.48 -19.74 -4.75
C GLY A 54 2.52 -19.15 -3.71
N PRO A 55 2.17 -19.92 -2.66
CA PRO A 55 1.43 -19.39 -1.52
C PRO A 55 2.22 -18.29 -0.79
N TRP A 56 1.51 -17.49 0.01
CA TRP A 56 2.16 -16.54 0.91
C TRP A 56 2.93 -17.26 2.02
N GLU A 57 4.21 -16.95 2.13
CA GLU A 57 5.12 -17.47 3.15
C GLU A 57 5.89 -16.28 3.73
N PRO A 58 5.59 -15.83 4.96
CA PRO A 58 6.21 -14.63 5.53
C PRO A 58 7.73 -14.83 5.62
N LEU A 59 8.48 -13.83 5.15
CA LEU A 59 9.92 -13.88 5.19
C LEU A 59 10.43 -13.98 6.64
N SER A 60 11.45 -14.81 6.87
CA SER A 60 12.09 -14.90 8.19
C SER A 60 12.65 -13.54 8.61
N LYS A 61 12.56 -13.23 9.92
CA LYS A 61 13.20 -12.04 10.51
C LYS A 61 14.72 -12.02 10.34
N THR A 62 15.32 -13.17 10.03
CA THR A 62 16.77 -13.34 9.82
C THR A 62 17.14 -13.53 8.35
N ALA A 63 16.21 -13.30 7.41
CA ALA A 63 16.48 -13.54 5.99
C ALA A 63 17.50 -12.58 5.38
N GLY A 64 17.77 -11.45 6.02
CA GLY A 64 18.79 -10.49 5.61
C GLY A 64 19.63 -10.02 6.79
N SER A 65 20.78 -9.44 6.45
CA SER A 65 21.68 -8.77 7.38
C SER A 65 21.78 -7.29 7.03
N VAL A 66 21.95 -6.45 8.05
CA VAL A 66 22.15 -5.02 7.88
C VAL A 66 23.66 -4.75 7.92
N ASP A 67 24.19 -4.13 6.88
CA ASP A 67 25.60 -3.77 6.83
C ASP A 67 25.94 -2.57 7.74
N GLY A 68 27.23 -2.23 7.87
CA GLY A 68 27.67 -1.11 8.70
C GLY A 68 27.17 0.28 8.24
N LYS A 69 26.54 0.37 7.07
CA LYS A 69 25.93 1.60 6.52
C LYS A 69 24.41 1.59 6.65
N GLY A 70 23.80 0.52 7.17
CA GLY A 70 22.36 0.39 7.32
C GLY A 70 21.64 -0.20 6.11
N PHE A 71 22.34 -0.73 5.10
CA PHE A 71 21.71 -1.40 3.96
C PHE A 71 21.36 -2.85 4.29
N LEU A 72 20.14 -3.24 3.96
CA LEU A 72 19.68 -4.61 4.10
C LEU A 72 20.15 -5.45 2.91
N SER A 73 20.74 -6.61 3.16
CA SER A 73 21.12 -7.57 2.11
C SER A 73 19.90 -8.12 1.38
N ASP A 74 20.02 -8.38 0.08
CA ASP A 74 18.99 -9.07 -0.69
C ASP A 74 18.93 -10.56 -0.30
N PRO A 75 17.83 -11.06 0.31
CA PRO A 75 17.69 -12.47 0.66
C PRO A 75 17.72 -13.43 -0.54
N TYR A 76 17.52 -12.91 -1.76
CA TYR A 76 17.50 -13.68 -3.00
C TYR A 76 18.63 -13.29 -3.97
N GLY A 77 19.65 -12.56 -3.50
CA GLY A 77 20.68 -11.99 -4.37
C GLY A 77 21.51 -12.99 -5.19
N SER A 78 21.47 -14.28 -4.83
CA SER A 78 22.12 -15.37 -5.58
C SER A 78 21.21 -16.04 -6.62
N GLU A 79 19.94 -15.66 -6.72
CA GLU A 79 19.01 -16.26 -7.67
C GLU A 79 19.37 -15.85 -9.12
N LYS A 80 19.17 -16.80 -10.03
CA LYS A 80 19.31 -16.56 -11.47
C LYS A 80 17.93 -16.37 -12.09
N PRO A 81 17.82 -15.57 -13.16
CA PRO A 81 16.58 -15.50 -13.93
C PRO A 81 16.18 -16.90 -14.42
N LEU A 82 14.88 -17.21 -14.34
CA LEU A 82 14.28 -18.38 -14.97
C LEU A 82 14.40 -18.29 -16.50
N PHE A 83 14.18 -17.09 -17.03
CA PHE A 83 14.39 -16.72 -18.42
C PHE A 83 14.51 -15.20 -18.53
N THR A 84 14.79 -14.70 -19.74
CA THR A 84 14.82 -13.26 -20.02
C THR A 84 13.97 -12.97 -21.23
N ILE A 85 13.07 -11.99 -21.09
CA ILE A 85 12.31 -11.46 -22.21
C ILE A 85 13.17 -10.39 -22.90
N THR A 86 13.35 -10.54 -24.19
CA THR A 86 14.09 -9.65 -25.08
C THR A 86 13.19 -9.27 -26.25
N ALA A 87 13.65 -8.35 -27.11
CA ALA A 87 12.90 -8.00 -28.31
C ALA A 87 12.64 -9.21 -29.24
N GLN A 88 13.50 -10.23 -29.21
CA GLN A 88 13.39 -11.42 -30.06
C GLN A 88 12.26 -12.38 -29.63
N ASN A 89 11.86 -12.38 -28.36
CA ASN A 89 10.80 -13.26 -27.84
C ASN A 89 9.63 -12.51 -27.19
N ALA A 90 9.63 -11.17 -27.18
CA ALA A 90 8.59 -10.36 -26.56
C ALA A 90 7.17 -10.71 -27.05
N ASP A 91 7.02 -11.04 -28.33
CA ASP A 91 5.73 -11.43 -28.91
C ASP A 91 5.15 -12.72 -28.29
N GLN A 92 6.01 -13.65 -27.82
CA GLN A 92 5.59 -14.86 -27.12
C GLN A 92 4.96 -14.57 -25.75
N TYR A 93 5.31 -13.42 -25.16
CA TYR A 93 4.86 -12.98 -23.84
C TYR A 93 3.97 -11.74 -23.89
N LYS A 94 3.45 -11.36 -25.07
CA LYS A 94 2.70 -10.11 -25.26
C LYS A 94 1.53 -9.93 -24.27
N ASP A 95 0.87 -11.02 -23.88
CA ASP A 95 -0.27 -11.00 -22.95
C ASP A 95 0.16 -10.81 -21.48
N LYS A 96 1.47 -10.81 -21.22
CA LYS A 96 2.10 -10.53 -19.92
C LYS A 96 2.82 -9.18 -19.91
N LEU A 97 2.82 -8.45 -21.02
CA LEU A 97 3.54 -7.20 -21.18
C LEU A 97 2.57 -6.03 -21.40
N SER A 98 2.82 -4.93 -20.70
CA SER A 98 2.10 -3.68 -20.96
C SER A 98 2.47 -3.09 -22.32
N PRO A 99 1.60 -2.24 -22.92
CA PRO A 99 1.94 -1.52 -24.14
C PRO A 99 3.24 -0.72 -24.05
N GLY A 100 3.53 -0.15 -22.87
CA GLY A 100 4.77 0.56 -22.59
C GLY A 100 6.00 -0.36 -22.65
N GLN A 101 5.94 -1.55 -22.06
CA GLN A 101 7.04 -2.52 -22.12
C GLN A 101 7.28 -3.02 -23.55
N LEU A 102 6.22 -3.27 -24.33
CA LEU A 102 6.34 -3.63 -25.75
C LEU A 102 6.97 -2.50 -26.56
N ALA A 103 6.59 -1.24 -26.30
CA ALA A 103 7.19 -0.08 -26.94
C ALA A 103 8.69 0.06 -26.58
N MET A 104 9.08 -0.26 -25.35
CA MET A 104 10.48 -0.26 -24.93
C MET A 104 11.32 -1.29 -25.69
N PHE A 105 10.81 -2.51 -25.93
CA PHE A 105 11.50 -3.49 -26.77
C PHE A 105 11.67 -3.03 -28.22
N LYS A 106 10.69 -2.32 -28.78
CA LYS A 106 10.81 -1.73 -30.13
C LYS A 106 11.83 -0.59 -30.18
N ARG A 107 11.86 0.27 -29.15
CA ARG A 107 12.75 1.44 -29.09
C ARG A 107 14.19 1.06 -28.76
N TYR A 108 14.40 0.03 -27.95
CA TYR A 108 15.71 -0.37 -27.43
C TYR A 108 15.95 -1.88 -27.59
N PRO A 109 15.92 -2.42 -28.81
CA PRO A 109 15.87 -3.87 -29.05
C PRO A 109 17.12 -4.63 -28.57
N ASN A 110 18.25 -3.95 -28.45
CA ASN A 110 19.52 -4.55 -28.07
C ASN A 110 19.84 -4.41 -26.57
N THR A 111 19.23 -3.45 -25.87
CA THR A 111 19.61 -3.08 -24.50
C THR A 111 18.50 -3.28 -23.49
N TYR A 112 17.22 -3.17 -23.89
CA TYR A 112 16.10 -3.41 -22.98
C TYR A 112 15.82 -4.91 -22.86
N LYS A 113 15.86 -5.39 -21.62
CA LYS A 113 15.65 -6.80 -21.26
C LYS A 113 14.86 -6.87 -19.97
N ILE A 114 13.97 -7.84 -19.85
CA ILE A 114 13.23 -8.12 -18.62
C ILE A 114 13.66 -9.50 -18.11
N PRO A 115 14.59 -9.60 -17.15
CA PRO A 115 14.88 -10.86 -16.50
C PRO A 115 13.69 -11.26 -15.61
N VAL A 116 13.22 -12.50 -15.77
CA VAL A 116 12.10 -13.04 -15.00
C VAL A 116 12.64 -13.99 -13.94
N PHE A 117 12.34 -13.72 -12.67
CA PHE A 117 12.80 -14.51 -11.53
C PHE A 117 11.64 -15.31 -10.93
N LYS A 118 11.98 -16.20 -9.98
CA LYS A 118 10.99 -16.92 -9.19
C LYS A 118 10.20 -15.95 -8.34
N THR A 119 8.88 -16.17 -8.24
CA THR A 119 8.02 -15.37 -7.37
C THR A 119 8.23 -15.77 -5.91
N HIS A 120 8.53 -14.80 -5.05
CA HIS A 120 8.55 -14.95 -3.60
C HIS A 120 7.48 -14.06 -2.96
N ARG A 121 6.59 -14.64 -2.15
CA ARG A 121 5.52 -13.92 -1.47
C ARG A 121 5.84 -13.71 0.01
N GLY A 122 6.97 -13.04 0.26
CA GLY A 122 7.57 -12.85 1.59
C GLY A 122 7.10 -11.64 2.39
N ALA A 123 6.26 -10.76 1.82
CA ALA A 123 5.88 -9.51 2.46
C ALA A 123 5.28 -9.73 3.86
N THR A 124 5.80 -9.03 4.85
CA THR A 124 5.43 -9.17 6.25
C THR A 124 5.59 -7.85 7.00
N VAL A 125 4.96 -7.74 8.16
CA VAL A 125 5.06 -6.61 9.09
C VAL A 125 5.22 -7.14 10.52
N PRO A 126 5.59 -6.28 11.50
CA PRO A 126 5.60 -6.66 12.91
C PRO A 126 4.25 -7.22 13.39
N ALA A 127 4.28 -8.08 14.40
CA ALA A 127 3.09 -8.82 14.87
C ALA A 127 2.01 -7.89 15.45
N ASP A 128 2.41 -6.82 16.11
CA ASP A 128 1.52 -5.77 16.62
C ASP A 128 0.79 -5.02 15.48
N VAL A 129 1.45 -4.85 14.33
CA VAL A 129 0.82 -4.27 13.13
C VAL A 129 -0.21 -5.24 12.56
N PHE A 130 0.07 -6.54 12.48
CA PHE A 130 -0.95 -7.52 12.07
C PHE A 130 -2.15 -7.53 13.02
N ALA A 131 -1.93 -7.40 14.33
CA ALA A 131 -3.00 -7.30 15.32
C ALA A 131 -3.85 -6.03 15.10
N ALA A 132 -3.22 -4.88 14.82
CA ALA A 132 -3.90 -3.64 14.50
C ALA A 132 -4.74 -3.76 13.22
N ILE A 133 -4.22 -4.38 12.15
CA ILE A 133 -4.96 -4.59 10.90
C ILE A 133 -6.20 -5.45 11.13
N LYS A 134 -6.09 -6.52 11.94
CA LYS A 134 -7.23 -7.37 12.29
C LYS A 134 -8.29 -6.59 13.07
N GLU A 135 -7.88 -5.70 13.96
CA GLU A 135 -8.80 -4.83 14.71
C GLU A 135 -9.46 -3.79 13.79
N ASN A 136 -8.71 -3.19 12.89
CA ASN A 136 -9.23 -2.22 11.92
C ASN A 136 -10.35 -2.80 11.07
N ALA A 137 -10.21 -4.07 10.66
CA ALA A 137 -11.21 -4.77 9.84
C ALA A 137 -12.64 -4.64 10.39
N THR A 138 -12.82 -4.67 11.71
CA THR A 138 -14.14 -4.65 12.35
C THR A 138 -14.46 -3.33 13.06
N LYS A 139 -13.50 -2.41 13.18
CA LYS A 139 -13.68 -1.15 13.92
C LYS A 139 -13.55 0.09 13.07
N THR A 140 -12.66 0.10 12.09
CA THR A 140 -12.35 1.30 11.32
C THR A 140 -13.47 1.60 10.34
N THR A 141 -13.86 2.87 10.28
CA THR A 141 -14.84 3.38 9.32
C THR A 141 -14.30 4.63 8.62
N LEU A 142 -14.84 4.91 7.44
CA LEU A 142 -14.64 6.20 6.79
C LEU A 142 -15.43 7.28 7.54
N VAL A 143 -14.84 8.45 7.72
CA VAL A 143 -15.59 9.65 8.14
C VAL A 143 -16.42 10.18 6.97
N GLU A 144 -17.34 11.12 7.23
CA GLU A 144 -18.21 11.71 6.21
C GLU A 144 -17.41 12.22 5.00
N GLY A 145 -17.89 11.91 3.79
CA GLY A 145 -17.23 12.27 2.54
C GLY A 145 -15.95 11.46 2.24
N GLY A 146 -15.55 10.54 3.12
CA GLY A 146 -14.44 9.63 2.85
C GLY A 146 -13.04 10.22 3.04
N ASN A 147 -12.94 11.43 3.57
CA ASN A 147 -11.70 12.19 3.69
C ASN A 147 -10.91 11.93 4.98
N GLY A 148 -11.24 10.86 5.71
CA GLY A 148 -10.59 10.49 6.95
C GLY A 148 -11.06 9.14 7.47
N LEU A 149 -10.47 8.74 8.60
CA LEU A 149 -10.72 7.46 9.25
C LEU A 149 -11.14 7.70 10.70
N SER A 150 -12.14 6.94 11.16
CA SER A 150 -12.51 6.82 12.56
C SER A 150 -12.11 5.45 13.09
N ASN A 151 -11.76 5.36 14.39
CA ASN A 151 -11.38 4.11 15.06
C ASN A 151 -10.27 3.34 14.34
N PHE A 152 -9.29 4.07 13.81
CA PHE A 152 -8.15 3.52 13.07
C PHE A 152 -6.94 3.34 13.98
N ARG A 153 -6.39 2.12 13.98
CA ARG A 153 -5.05 1.80 14.48
C ARG A 153 -4.11 1.61 13.30
N THR A 154 -2.81 1.79 13.49
CA THR A 154 -1.80 1.80 12.40
C THR A 154 -2.01 0.74 11.29
N ALA A 155 -1.70 1.13 10.06
CA ALA A 155 -1.69 0.33 8.82
C ALA A 155 -3.02 -0.30 8.37
N VAL A 156 -3.27 -0.28 7.05
CA VAL A 156 -4.34 -1.06 6.35
C VAL A 156 -5.69 -1.05 7.09
N PRO A 157 -6.42 0.08 7.09
CA PRO A 157 -7.71 0.23 7.74
C PRO A 157 -8.77 -0.76 7.24
N PHE A 158 -8.71 -1.14 5.96
CA PHE A 158 -9.73 -1.95 5.31
C PHE A 158 -9.08 -3.16 4.63
N PRO A 159 -8.62 -4.18 5.37
CA PRO A 159 -7.95 -5.33 4.77
C PRO A 159 -8.85 -6.13 3.82
N ILE A 160 -10.17 -5.98 3.93
CA ILE A 160 -11.15 -6.54 2.99
C ILE A 160 -11.95 -5.37 2.40
N PRO A 161 -11.37 -4.60 1.46
CA PRO A 161 -11.97 -3.36 1.01
C PRO A 161 -13.24 -3.61 0.19
N LYS A 162 -14.27 -2.80 0.43
CA LYS A 162 -15.56 -2.82 -0.27
C LYS A 162 -15.69 -1.72 -1.32
N SER A 163 -14.78 -0.75 -1.32
CA SER A 163 -14.79 0.37 -2.25
C SER A 163 -13.38 0.79 -2.69
N GLY A 164 -13.28 1.49 -3.82
CA GLY A 164 -12.00 2.04 -4.29
C GLY A 164 -11.38 3.05 -3.31
N LEU A 165 -12.22 3.76 -2.55
CA LEU A 165 -11.77 4.70 -1.53
C LEU A 165 -11.06 3.98 -0.37
N GLU A 166 -11.58 2.84 0.07
CA GLU A 166 -10.92 2.01 1.08
C GLU A 166 -9.56 1.49 0.60
N VAL A 167 -9.45 1.13 -0.68
CA VAL A 167 -8.16 0.76 -1.31
C VAL A 167 -7.18 1.93 -1.28
N ILE A 168 -7.64 3.15 -1.57
CA ILE A 168 -6.81 4.37 -1.47
C ILE A 168 -6.35 4.60 -0.03
N TRP A 169 -7.22 4.43 0.97
CA TRP A 169 -6.86 4.57 2.38
C TRP A 169 -5.85 3.52 2.84
N ASN A 170 -5.96 2.27 2.37
CA ASN A 170 -4.93 1.25 2.58
C ASN A 170 -3.57 1.67 2.01
N HIS A 171 -3.56 2.28 0.83
CA HIS A 171 -2.34 2.83 0.26
C HIS A 171 -1.80 3.99 1.12
N ILE A 172 -2.61 4.97 1.49
CA ILE A 172 -2.18 6.14 2.27
C ILE A 172 -1.54 5.71 3.59
N THR A 173 -2.15 4.75 4.28
CA THR A 173 -1.79 4.34 5.65
C THR A 173 -0.85 3.14 5.75
N ARG A 174 -0.42 2.56 4.63
CA ARG A 174 0.51 1.41 4.57
C ARG A 174 1.65 1.54 5.59
N TYR A 175 2.01 0.42 6.22
CA TYR A 175 3.08 0.41 7.22
C TYR A 175 4.43 0.81 6.58
N ARG A 176 5.14 1.77 7.19
CA ARG A 176 6.45 2.26 6.72
C ARG A 176 7.48 2.35 7.85
N GLY A 177 7.27 1.59 8.92
CA GLY A 177 8.02 1.75 10.17
C GLY A 177 7.42 2.86 11.04
N GLY A 178 8.23 3.40 11.95
CA GLY A 178 7.79 4.45 12.86
C GLY A 178 8.11 5.87 12.36
N SER A 179 9.38 6.10 12.06
CA SER A 179 9.89 7.36 11.53
C SER A 179 10.88 7.09 10.40
N VAL A 180 10.99 8.04 9.47
CA VAL A 180 11.86 7.96 8.31
C VAL A 180 12.61 9.26 8.17
N SER A 181 13.92 9.17 7.96
CA SER A 181 14.73 10.24 7.40
C SER A 181 15.19 9.81 6.02
N ARG A 182 15.07 10.69 5.04
CA ARG A 182 15.51 10.38 3.66
C ARG A 182 16.14 11.59 3.00
N LEU A 183 17.09 11.31 2.13
CA LEU A 183 17.63 12.27 1.17
C LEU A 183 16.90 12.08 -0.14
N VAL A 184 16.30 13.14 -0.67
CA VAL A 184 15.57 13.10 -1.94
C VAL A 184 16.31 13.98 -2.94
N THR A 185 16.52 13.46 -4.15
CA THR A 185 16.97 14.27 -5.29
C THR A 185 15.85 14.30 -6.30
N GLN A 186 15.30 15.48 -6.56
CA GLN A 186 14.34 15.71 -7.62
C GLN A 186 15.08 16.18 -8.86
N ALA A 187 14.93 15.45 -9.96
CA ALA A 187 15.50 15.77 -11.25
C ALA A 187 14.36 15.78 -12.28
N THR A 188 13.72 16.93 -12.47
CA THR A 188 12.67 17.09 -13.49
C THR A 188 13.34 17.29 -14.85
N PRO A 189 13.21 16.34 -15.80
CA PRO A 189 13.85 16.46 -17.10
C PRO A 189 13.14 17.50 -17.98
N GLN A 190 13.92 18.26 -18.74
CA GLN A 190 13.45 19.09 -19.85
C GLN A 190 13.26 18.23 -21.11
N GLN A 191 12.65 18.80 -22.16
CA GLN A 191 12.42 18.08 -23.44
C GLN A 191 13.71 17.51 -24.05
N ASN A 192 14.84 18.19 -23.86
CA ASN A 192 16.15 17.77 -24.34
C ASN A 192 16.89 16.80 -23.38
N GLY A 193 16.24 16.35 -22.29
CA GLY A 193 16.81 15.45 -21.29
C GLY A 193 17.71 16.11 -20.25
N SER A 194 18.03 17.41 -20.37
CA SER A 194 18.75 18.14 -19.32
C SER A 194 17.88 18.34 -18.08
N PHE A 195 18.48 18.39 -16.89
CA PHE A 195 17.79 18.61 -15.63
C PHE A 195 18.67 19.39 -14.66
N ASN A 196 18.04 20.12 -13.74
CA ASN A 196 18.72 20.73 -12.59
C ASN A 196 18.25 20.00 -11.32
N PRO A 197 19.15 19.33 -10.57
CA PRO A 197 18.75 18.61 -9.38
C PRO A 197 18.41 19.58 -8.24
N VAL A 198 17.33 19.26 -7.51
CA VAL A 198 16.99 19.87 -6.21
C VAL A 198 17.11 18.79 -5.15
N TYR A 199 17.81 19.10 -4.07
CA TYR A 199 18.10 18.16 -2.98
C TYR A 199 17.29 18.53 -1.75
N PHE A 200 16.72 17.50 -1.12
CA PHE A 200 15.92 17.65 0.09
C PHE A 200 16.40 16.70 1.19
N SER A 201 16.27 17.17 2.43
CA SER A 201 16.27 16.33 3.61
C SER A 201 14.84 16.27 4.15
N ASP A 202 14.23 15.09 4.07
CA ASP A 202 12.87 14.87 4.54
C ASP A 202 12.88 14.07 5.84
N GLN A 203 11.97 14.43 6.74
CA GLN A 203 11.64 13.69 7.94
C GLN A 203 10.13 13.40 7.95
N PHE A 204 9.77 12.17 8.27
CA PHE A 204 8.39 11.71 8.36
C PHE A 204 8.24 10.91 9.65
N VAL A 205 7.14 11.13 10.39
CA VAL A 205 6.85 10.37 11.60
C VAL A 205 5.35 10.18 11.77
N PHE A 206 4.92 8.95 12.00
CA PHE A 206 3.54 8.68 12.36
C PHE A 206 3.23 9.27 13.75
N ARG A 207 2.02 9.80 13.92
CA ARG A 207 1.66 10.50 15.18
C ARG A 207 1.88 9.66 16.44
N ASP A 208 1.66 8.35 16.38
CA ASP A 208 1.78 7.42 17.51
C ASP A 208 3.25 7.11 17.89
N LYS A 209 4.20 7.67 17.13
CA LYS A 209 5.65 7.53 17.38
C LYS A 209 6.29 8.82 17.88
N MET A 210 5.50 9.88 18.05
CA MET A 210 5.94 11.12 18.68
C MET A 210 6.13 10.90 20.19
N LYS A 211 7.13 11.57 20.79
CA LYS A 211 7.46 11.40 22.22
C LYS A 211 6.35 11.89 23.15
N ASP A 212 5.59 12.88 22.70
CA ASP A 212 4.49 13.56 23.36
C ASP A 212 3.11 13.05 22.90
N TYR A 213 3.06 11.90 22.23
CA TYR A 213 1.80 11.29 21.82
C TYR A 213 0.94 10.90 23.03
N ASP A 214 -0.26 11.48 23.12
CA ASP A 214 -1.28 11.09 24.10
C ASP A 214 -2.30 10.13 23.47
N PRO A 215 -2.33 8.84 23.87
CA PRO A 215 -3.31 7.89 23.35
C PRO A 215 -4.76 8.23 23.74
N ASN A 216 -4.98 9.02 24.80
CA ASN A 216 -6.32 9.46 25.22
C ASN A 216 -6.81 10.67 24.43
N ASN A 217 -5.89 11.42 23.80
CA ASN A 217 -6.18 12.52 22.92
C ASN A 217 -5.35 12.43 21.63
N PRO A 218 -5.65 11.45 20.76
CA PRO A 218 -4.80 11.13 19.62
C PRO A 218 -4.82 12.18 18.49
N GLY A 219 -5.71 13.17 18.58
CA GLY A 219 -5.90 14.20 17.55
C GLY A 219 -6.35 13.66 16.19
N ASN A 220 -6.36 14.54 15.18
CA ASN A 220 -6.76 14.20 13.80
C ASN A 220 -5.58 14.21 12.81
N ILE A 221 -4.35 14.12 13.30
CA ILE A 221 -3.14 14.13 12.48
C ILE A 221 -2.74 12.68 12.19
N LEU A 222 -2.50 12.33 10.94
CA LEU A 222 -2.06 10.97 10.59
C LEU A 222 -0.53 10.81 10.77
N PHE A 223 0.22 11.80 10.31
CA PHE A 223 1.67 11.87 10.39
C PHE A 223 2.12 13.34 10.33
N TYR A 224 3.35 13.59 10.77
CA TYR A 224 4.05 14.85 10.59
C TYR A 224 5.12 14.71 9.51
N PHE A 225 5.31 15.75 8.72
CA PHE A 225 6.31 15.80 7.65
C PHE A 225 7.08 17.10 7.68
N LYS A 226 8.41 17.00 7.65
CA LYS A 226 9.31 18.14 7.46
C LYS A 226 10.15 17.90 6.22
N GLN A 227 10.29 18.91 5.38
CA GLN A 227 11.18 18.89 4.23
C GLN A 227 12.03 20.15 4.22
N GLU A 228 13.33 19.98 4.16
CA GLU A 228 14.31 21.06 4.05
C GLU A 228 15.01 20.98 2.69
N VAL A 229 15.05 22.08 1.96
CA VAL A 229 15.81 22.17 0.70
C VAL A 229 17.27 22.44 1.04
N THR A 230 18.17 21.55 0.62
CA THR A 230 19.61 21.65 0.92
C THR A 230 20.42 22.16 -0.27
N ALA A 231 19.91 22.02 -1.50
CA ALA A 231 20.49 22.58 -2.71
C ALA A 231 19.43 22.66 -3.85
N PRO A 232 19.61 23.55 -4.85
CA PRO A 232 20.73 24.48 -5.05
C PRO A 232 20.67 25.71 -4.12
N ALA A 233 21.77 26.46 -4.03
CA ALA A 233 21.91 27.61 -3.12
C ALA A 233 20.77 28.64 -3.18
N ARG A 234 20.17 28.84 -4.36
CA ARG A 234 19.03 29.75 -4.54
C ARG A 234 17.77 29.34 -3.74
N LEU A 235 17.60 28.05 -3.49
CA LEU A 235 16.45 27.48 -2.76
C LEU A 235 16.83 26.95 -1.37
N ALA A 236 18.13 26.82 -1.10
CA ALA A 236 18.62 26.23 0.14
C ALA A 236 18.14 27.00 1.38
N GLY A 237 17.77 26.27 2.43
CA GLY A 237 17.28 26.81 3.69
C GLY A 237 15.76 26.99 3.77
N THR A 238 15.01 26.78 2.68
CA THR A 238 13.54 26.74 2.78
C THR A 238 13.09 25.46 3.46
N VAL A 239 12.15 25.58 4.42
CA VAL A 239 11.59 24.45 5.16
C VAL A 239 10.08 24.43 4.98
N LEU A 240 9.55 23.28 4.59
CA LEU A 240 8.12 22.94 4.61
C LEU A 240 7.84 22.06 5.82
N LEU A 241 6.79 22.40 6.57
CA LEU A 241 6.27 21.61 7.68
C LEU A 241 4.78 21.34 7.43
N VAL A 242 4.37 20.09 7.54
CA VAL A 242 2.98 19.61 7.38
C VAL A 242 2.62 18.73 8.57
#